data_AF-A9BEC5-F1
#
_entry.id   AF-A9BEC5-F1
#
_cell.length_a   1.000
_cell.length_b   1.000
_cell.length_c   1.000
_cell.angle_alpha   90.00
_cell.angle_beta   90.00
_cell.angle_gamma   90.00
#
_symmetry.space_group_name_H-M   'P 1'
#
loop_
_entity.id
_entity.type
_entity.pdbx_description
1 polymer ?
#
loop_
_entity_poly.entity_id
_entity_poly.type
_entity_poly.pdbx_seq_one_letter_code
_entity_poly.pdbx_strand_id
1 'polypeptide(L)'
;MLAIGSKYLSQAVIVVRNAGAIPFARVLPRVASLTKSLSSQLPEDHLAVVQPSDGVKLGLLEKALCRKWSIDGVLCRQSGGLTQEIWQSICSKEKIDLWMIARPSSPSGIEIANTLEALFKCLEI
;
A
#
# COMPACT_ATOMS: atom_id res chain seq x y z
N MET A 1 -6.29 5.22 -6.06
CA MET A 1 -5.44 5.41 -4.84
C MET A 1 -4.20 4.52 -4.88
N LEU A 2 -3.05 5.10 -4.59
CA LEU A 2 -1.72 4.48 -4.50
C LEU A 2 -1.42 4.07 -3.06
N ALA A 3 -1.58 2.78 -2.75
CA ALA A 3 -1.31 2.16 -1.45
C ALA A 3 0.01 1.35 -1.47
N ILE A 4 1.04 1.90 -2.12
CA ILE A 4 2.35 1.26 -2.34
C ILE A 4 3.45 1.80 -1.41
N GLY A 5 3.11 2.76 -0.55
CA GLY A 5 4.04 3.48 0.31
C GLY A 5 4.81 4.58 -0.42
N SER A 6 5.76 5.21 0.27
CA SER A 6 6.43 6.45 -0.16
C SER A 6 7.63 6.24 -1.09
N LYS A 7 8.22 5.03 -1.15
CA LYS A 7 9.51 4.79 -1.84
C LYS A 7 9.47 5.12 -3.33
N TYR A 8 8.40 4.74 -4.02
CA TYR A 8 8.22 4.92 -5.46
C TYR A 8 7.01 5.81 -5.78
N LEU A 9 6.58 6.62 -4.80
CA LEU A 9 5.33 7.36 -4.92
C LEU A 9 5.39 8.39 -6.05
N SER A 10 6.47 9.18 -6.13
CA SER A 10 6.63 10.20 -7.18
C SER A 10 6.58 9.60 -8.58
N GLN A 11 7.25 8.47 -8.81
CA GLN A 11 7.20 7.77 -10.10
C GLN A 11 5.79 7.26 -10.40
N ALA A 12 5.12 6.64 -9.42
CA ALA A 12 3.77 6.13 -9.60
C ALA A 12 2.77 7.26 -9.91
N VAL A 13 2.88 8.42 -9.25
CA VAL A 13 2.05 9.61 -9.50
C VAL A 13 2.19 10.07 -10.94
N ILE A 14 3.42 10.12 -11.48
CA ILE A 14 3.66 10.49 -12.88
C ILE A 14 3.00 9.48 -13.82
N VAL A 15 3.22 8.18 -13.60
CA VAL A 15 2.68 7.12 -14.46
C VAL A 15 1.15 7.15 -14.50
N VAL A 16 0.48 7.24 -13.36
CA VAL A 16 -0.99 7.24 -13.35
C VAL A 16 -1.59 8.53 -13.90
N ARG A 17 -0.94 9.68 -13.71
CA ARG A 17 -1.35 10.95 -14.37
C ARG A 17 -1.26 10.85 -15.88
N ASN A 18 -0.16 10.29 -16.39
CA ASN A 18 0.01 10.09 -17.83
C ASN A 18 -1.02 9.11 -18.42
N ALA A 19 -1.54 8.19 -17.60
CA ALA A 19 -2.66 7.32 -17.97
C ALA A 19 -4.04 7.99 -17.85
N GLY A 20 -4.10 9.28 -17.48
CA GLY A 20 -5.34 10.04 -17.34
C GLY A 20 -6.04 9.91 -15.97
N ALA A 21 -5.43 9.22 -15.00
CA ALA A 21 -6.02 9.03 -13.68
C ALA A 21 -5.67 10.16 -12.71
N ILE A 22 -6.53 10.37 -11.72
CA ILE A 22 -6.31 11.34 -10.64
C ILE A 22 -5.65 10.61 -9.46
N PRO A 23 -4.37 10.89 -9.16
CA PRO A 23 -3.67 10.17 -8.10
C PRO A 23 -4.11 10.66 -6.72
N PHE A 24 -4.46 9.72 -5.87
CA PHE A 24 -4.53 9.85 -4.41
C PHE A 24 -3.55 8.87 -3.80
N ALA A 25 -2.98 9.18 -2.64
CA ALA A 25 -2.01 8.29 -2.00
C ALA A 25 -2.23 8.17 -0.50
N ARG A 26 -1.82 7.00 0.00
CA ARG A 26 -1.81 6.69 1.42
C ARG A 26 -0.40 6.30 1.84
N VAL A 27 0.16 6.97 2.85
CA VAL A 27 1.51 6.68 3.36
C VAL A 27 1.53 6.50 4.87
N LEU A 28 2.54 5.78 5.36
CA LEU A 28 2.72 5.55 6.79
C LEU A 28 3.15 6.84 7.52
N PRO A 29 2.77 7.01 8.80
CA PRO A 29 3.15 8.14 9.64
C PRO A 29 4.62 8.05 10.09
N ARG A 30 5.55 8.20 9.13
CA ARG A 30 6.99 8.22 9.37
C ARG A 30 7.59 9.43 8.69
N VAL A 31 8.52 10.12 9.34
CA VAL A 31 9.21 11.30 8.79
C VAL A 31 9.76 11.02 7.39
N ALA A 32 10.51 9.93 7.23
CA ALA A 32 11.06 9.53 5.93
C ALA A 32 9.99 9.25 4.86
N SER A 33 8.80 8.81 5.26
CA SER A 33 7.67 8.63 4.34
C SER A 33 7.04 9.97 3.95
N LEU A 34 6.85 10.86 4.91
CA LEU A 34 6.27 12.18 4.69
C LEU A 34 7.14 13.01 3.76
N THR A 35 8.45 13.11 4.02
CA THR A 35 9.40 13.87 3.19
C THR A 35 9.35 13.42 1.72
N LYS A 36 9.33 12.11 1.47
CA LYS A 36 9.23 11.56 0.11
C LYS A 36 7.86 11.78 -0.54
N SER A 37 6.81 11.86 0.26
CA SER A 37 5.45 12.04 -0.25
C SER A 37 5.18 13.50 -0.60
N LEU A 38 5.73 14.44 0.17
CA LEU A 38 5.64 15.86 -0.13
C LEU A 38 6.36 16.23 -1.43
N SER A 39 7.40 15.48 -1.82
CA SER A 39 8.07 15.66 -3.12
C SER A 39 7.38 14.96 -4.30
N SER A 40 6.23 14.29 -4.09
CA SER A 40 5.51 13.57 -5.15
C SER A 40 4.57 14.42 -5.99
N GLN A 41 4.52 15.74 -5.75
CA GLN A 41 3.67 16.69 -6.46
C GLN A 41 2.17 16.34 -6.41
N LEU A 42 1.74 15.58 -5.41
CA LEU A 42 0.31 15.40 -5.12
C LEU A 42 -0.25 16.71 -4.55
N PRO A 43 -1.51 17.06 -4.87
CA PRO A 43 -2.26 18.05 -4.09
C PRO A 43 -2.27 17.67 -2.61
N GLU A 44 -2.29 18.66 -1.72
CA GLU A 44 -2.23 18.43 -0.27
C GLU A 44 -3.42 17.57 0.22
N ASP A 45 -4.59 17.76 -0.37
CA ASP A 45 -5.83 17.04 -0.07
C ASP A 45 -5.91 15.63 -0.71
N HIS A 46 -4.90 15.25 -1.50
CA HIS A 46 -4.78 13.93 -2.14
C HIS A 46 -3.84 12.97 -1.40
N LEU A 47 -3.28 13.40 -0.27
CA LEU A 47 -2.38 12.60 0.55
C LEU A 47 -2.97 12.34 1.93
N ALA A 48 -3.09 11.06 2.30
CA ALA A 48 -3.41 10.66 3.67
C ALA A 48 -2.20 10.02 4.35
N VAL A 49 -1.93 10.46 5.57
CA VAL A 49 -0.89 9.90 6.44
C VAL A 49 -1.58 9.04 7.50
N VAL A 50 -1.55 7.71 7.31
CA VAL A 50 -2.33 6.77 8.11
C VAL A 50 -1.62 5.42 8.24
N GLN A 51 -1.81 4.79 9.40
CA GLN A 51 -1.32 3.47 9.73
C GLN A 51 -2.43 2.44 9.46
N PRO A 52 -2.20 1.37 8.68
CA PRO A 52 -3.27 0.49 8.19
C PRO A 52 -3.93 -0.39 9.26
N SER A 53 -3.31 -0.47 10.44
CA SER A 53 -3.80 -1.19 11.61
C SER A 53 -4.45 -0.27 12.65
N ASP A 54 -4.44 1.04 12.43
CA ASP A 54 -4.94 1.99 13.42
C ASP A 54 -6.45 2.20 13.25
N GLY A 55 -7.17 2.21 14.36
CA GLY A 55 -8.60 2.48 14.42
C GLY A 55 -9.38 1.40 15.19
N VAL A 56 -10.65 1.71 15.48
CA VAL A 56 -11.57 0.79 16.20
C VAL A 56 -11.83 -0.49 15.41
N LYS A 57 -11.75 -0.42 14.08
CA LYS A 57 -11.94 -1.54 13.16
C LYS A 57 -10.94 -1.48 12.02
N LEU A 58 -10.29 -2.61 11.75
CA LEU A 58 -9.35 -2.77 10.64
C LEU A 58 -9.98 -2.33 9.31
N GLY A 59 -9.27 -1.51 8.55
CA GLY A 59 -9.73 -1.02 7.25
C GLY A 59 -10.76 0.13 7.28
N LEU A 60 -11.15 0.62 8.45
CA LEU A 60 -12.17 1.68 8.54
C LEU A 60 -11.70 2.99 7.89
N LEU A 61 -10.44 3.39 8.15
CA LEU A 61 -9.86 4.60 7.59
C LEU A 61 -9.70 4.48 6.07
N GLU A 62 -9.19 3.36 5.58
CA GLU A 62 -9.05 3.07 4.16
C GLU A 62 -10.39 3.17 3.43
N LYS A 63 -11.44 2.58 4.02
CA LYS A 63 -12.80 2.63 3.49
C LYS A 63 -13.34 4.06 3.47
N ALA A 64 -13.13 4.82 4.55
CA ALA A 64 -13.56 6.22 4.62
C ALA A 64 -12.85 7.09 3.58
N LEU A 65 -11.54 6.88 3.38
CA LEU A 65 -10.76 7.56 2.34
C LEU A 65 -11.26 7.22 0.94
N CYS A 66 -11.54 5.93 0.66
CA CYS A 66 -12.10 5.52 -0.63
C CYS A 66 -13.40 6.25 -0.94
N ARG A 67 -14.30 6.38 0.05
CA ARG A 67 -15.57 7.10 -0.10
C ARG A 67 -15.37 8.60 -0.25
N LYS A 68 -14.58 9.21 0.63
CA LYS A 68 -14.32 10.67 0.64
C LYS A 68 -13.75 11.15 -0.70
N TRP A 69 -12.83 10.37 -1.26
CA TRP A 69 -12.15 10.72 -2.50
C TRP A 69 -12.78 10.10 -3.75
N SER A 70 -13.92 9.39 -3.60
CA SER A 70 -14.57 8.67 -4.70
C SER A 70 -13.58 7.80 -5.48
N ILE A 71 -12.78 7.01 -4.76
CA ILE A 71 -11.77 6.13 -5.35
C ILE A 71 -12.45 5.03 -6.15
N ASP A 72 -12.11 4.94 -7.42
CA ASP A 72 -12.52 3.94 -8.40
C ASP A 72 -11.56 2.75 -8.48
N GLY A 73 -10.29 2.98 -8.17
CA GLY A 73 -9.26 1.94 -8.23
C GLY A 73 -8.15 2.05 -7.17
N VAL A 74 -7.62 0.91 -6.71
CA VAL A 74 -6.54 0.81 -5.73
C VAL A 74 -5.36 0.03 -6.30
N LEU A 75 -4.16 0.61 -6.20
CA LEU A 75 -2.90 -0.07 -6.46
C LEU A 75 -2.20 -0.36 -5.14
N CYS A 76 -1.94 -1.63 -4.82
CA CYS A 76 -1.21 -2.01 -3.61
C CYS A 76 -0.14 -3.07 -3.92
N ARG A 77 0.69 -3.40 -2.92
CA ARG A 77 1.67 -4.49 -3.04
C ARG A 77 1.01 -5.81 -2.65
N GLN A 78 1.35 -6.88 -3.34
CA GLN A 78 1.05 -8.25 -2.91
C GLN A 78 1.95 -8.62 -1.71
N SER A 79 1.62 -8.09 -0.53
CA SER A 79 2.42 -8.25 0.67
C SER A 79 2.26 -9.64 1.30
N GLY A 80 1.12 -10.31 1.09
CA GLY A 80 0.77 -11.59 1.71
C GLY A 80 0.42 -11.48 3.19
N GLY A 81 0.01 -10.29 3.67
CA GLY A 81 -0.37 -10.09 5.07
C GLY A 81 -1.58 -9.18 5.22
N LEU A 82 -1.86 -8.78 6.46
CA LEU A 82 -3.08 -8.07 6.86
C LEU A 82 -3.49 -6.89 5.96
N THR A 83 -2.54 -6.04 5.55
CA THR A 83 -2.85 -4.89 4.68
C THR A 83 -3.39 -5.31 3.31
N GLN A 84 -2.92 -6.43 2.76
CA GLN A 84 -3.45 -6.97 1.50
C GLN A 84 -4.90 -7.45 1.70
N GLU A 85 -5.16 -8.20 2.77
CA GLU A 85 -6.50 -8.71 3.10
C GLU A 85 -7.51 -7.57 3.28
N ILE A 86 -7.09 -6.48 3.95
CA ILE A 86 -7.89 -5.27 4.09
C ILE A 86 -8.28 -4.70 2.72
N TRP A 87 -7.31 -4.52 1.81
CA TRP A 87 -7.60 -3.99 0.48
C TRP A 87 -8.50 -4.89 -0.34
N GLN A 88 -8.26 -6.21 -0.31
CA GLN A 88 -9.11 -7.19 -0.98
C GLN A 88 -10.56 -7.11 -0.47
N SER A 89 -10.74 -7.03 0.84
CA SER A 89 -12.06 -6.92 1.48
C SER A 89 -12.78 -5.61 1.13
N ILE A 90 -12.08 -4.48 1.20
CA ILE A 90 -12.65 -3.16 0.88
C ILE A 90 -13.03 -3.08 -0.60
N CYS A 91 -12.11 -3.45 -1.49
CA CYS A 91 -12.32 -3.30 -2.92
C CYS A 91 -13.44 -4.22 -3.42
N SER A 92 -13.50 -5.46 -2.90
CA SER A 92 -14.58 -6.40 -3.18
C SER A 92 -15.96 -5.86 -2.74
N LYS A 93 -16.05 -5.28 -1.54
CA LYS A 93 -17.32 -4.78 -0.97
C LYS A 93 -17.79 -3.46 -1.60
N GLU A 94 -16.87 -2.55 -1.89
CA GLU A 94 -17.19 -1.21 -2.43
C GLU A 94 -17.15 -1.19 -3.96
N LYS A 95 -16.88 -2.32 -4.63
CA LYS A 95 -16.77 -2.45 -6.10
C LYS A 95 -15.71 -1.51 -6.69
N ILE A 96 -14.55 -1.49 -6.07
CA ILE A 96 -13.37 -0.72 -6.48
C ILE A 96 -12.43 -1.67 -7.20
N ASP A 97 -11.82 -1.24 -8.31
CA ASP A 97 -10.83 -2.04 -9.02
C ASP A 97 -9.58 -2.21 -8.17
N LEU A 98 -9.01 -3.42 -8.14
CA LEU A 98 -7.83 -3.73 -7.34
C LEU A 98 -6.71 -4.28 -8.21
N TRP A 99 -5.60 -3.55 -8.26
CA TRP A 99 -4.34 -4.00 -8.85
C TRP A 99 -3.32 -4.28 -7.75
N MET A 100 -2.74 -5.47 -7.79
CA MET A 100 -1.68 -5.88 -6.86
C MET A 100 -0.36 -6.02 -7.60
N ILE A 101 0.65 -5.26 -7.17
CA ILE A 101 2.02 -5.39 -7.65
C ILE A 101 2.58 -6.70 -7.12
N ALA A 102 2.89 -7.62 -8.03
CA ALA A 102 3.47 -8.91 -7.72
C ALA A 102 4.77 -8.77 -6.90
N ARG A 103 5.00 -9.74 -6.01
CA ARG A 103 6.26 -9.82 -5.27
C ARG A 103 7.38 -10.14 -6.29
N PRO A 104 8.54 -9.46 -6.21
CA PRO A 104 9.71 -9.84 -7.01
C PRO A 104 10.09 -11.30 -6.75
N SER A 105 10.70 -11.96 -7.74
CA SER A 105 11.28 -13.29 -7.57
C SER A 105 12.31 -13.29 -6.44
N SER A 106 12.31 -14.38 -5.67
CA SER A 106 13.30 -14.60 -4.62
C SER A 106 14.72 -14.54 -5.21
N PRO A 107 15.68 -13.86 -4.54
CA PRO A 107 17.08 -13.91 -4.95
C PRO A 107 17.59 -15.36 -4.91
N SER A 108 18.36 -15.76 -5.91
CA SER A 108 19.02 -17.06 -5.92
C SER A 108 20.07 -17.14 -4.80
N GLY A 109 20.15 -18.28 -4.11
CA GLY A 109 21.18 -18.53 -3.09
C GLY A 109 20.90 -17.88 -1.73
N ILE A 110 19.70 -17.33 -1.51
CA ILE A 110 19.26 -16.86 -0.18
C ILE A 110 18.20 -17.83 0.34
N GLU A 111 18.45 -18.43 1.50
CA GLU A 111 17.44 -19.20 2.20
C GLU A 111 16.33 -18.29 2.74
N ILE A 112 15.08 -18.70 2.59
CA ILE A 112 13.92 -17.91 2.99
C ILE A 112 13.14 -18.68 4.04
N ALA A 113 13.05 -18.11 5.23
CA ALA A 113 12.15 -18.55 6.27
C ALA A 113 10.81 -17.79 6.19
N ASN A 114 9.75 -18.49 5.79
CA ASN A 114 8.39 -17.93 5.72
C ASN A 114 7.53 -18.26 6.95
N THR A 115 8.09 -18.96 7.91
CA THR A 115 7.45 -19.44 9.15
C THR A 115 8.43 -19.27 10.31
N LEU A 116 7.94 -19.16 11.54
CA LEU A 116 8.81 -19.10 12.72
C LEU A 116 9.66 -20.36 12.85
N GLU A 117 9.11 -21.52 12.53
CA GLU A 117 9.80 -22.81 12.57
C GLU A 117 10.98 -22.85 11.59
N ALA A 118 10.74 -22.45 10.34
CA ALA A 118 11.82 -22.29 9.35
C ALA A 118 12.85 -21.23 9.78
N LEU A 119 12.43 -20.16 10.46
CA LEU A 119 13.35 -19.12 10.93
C LEU A 119 14.26 -19.66 12.03
N PHE A 120 13.70 -20.37 13.00
CA PHE A 120 14.46 -21.04 14.05
C PHE A 120 15.46 -22.05 13.47
N LYS A 121 15.02 -22.84 12.47
CA LYS A 121 15.91 -23.73 11.73
C LYS A 121 17.09 -22.99 11.07
N CYS A 122 16.85 -21.83 10.45
CA CYS A 122 17.92 -21.03 9.84
C CYS A 122 18.84 -20.35 10.85
N LEU A 123 18.37 -20.10 12.08
CA LEU A 123 19.13 -19.45 13.14
C LEU A 123 19.87 -20.42 14.07
N GLU A 124 19.67 -21.73 13.90
CA GLU A 124 20.17 -22.78 14.81
C GLU A 124 19.70 -22.58 16.28
N ILE A 125 18.50 -22.03 16.45
CA ILE A 125 17.82 -21.81 17.75
C ILE A 125 16.65 -22.77 17.88
#